data_AF-A0A945Z8B9-F1
#
_entry.id   AF-A0A945Z8B9-F1
#
_cell.length_a   1.000
_cell.length_b   1.000
_cell.length_c   1.000
_cell.angle_alpha   90.00
_cell.angle_beta   90.00
_cell.angle_gamma   90.00
#
_symmetry.space_group_name_H-M   'P 1'
#
loop_
_entity.id
_entity.type
_entity.pdbx_description
1 polymer ?
#
loop_
_entity_poly.entity_id
_entity_poly.type
_entity_poly.pdbx_seq_one_letter_code
_entity_poly.pdbx_strand_id
1 'polypeptide(L)'
;MQFTFSVSSRRLSIVVLVIALLVIVQGSCTHEPFEPKTVTVHIPPPDQPVDTNSDNTPPTQPVITGCDEDSIFFQRDIQPLFIAKCGSTGGCHSVDSAQGNLVLSTFDTTLNSGVVIPFDPSNSLLYQRITAPDTSKRMPPPGADQLDAKDMQKIFLWIQDGAVDCDSTNVSYASTVRPLLEFYKCLDCHKSGSGIADLSNYQGVKAQADNDTLYGVIAHLQGFPQMPQDTDKMDLDHILQIKAWIDGGAEDN
;
A
#
# COMPACT_ATOMS: atom_id res chain seq x y z
N MET A 1 8.62 -78.68 -8.14
CA MET A 1 7.39 -77.93 -8.45
C MET A 1 7.80 -76.50 -8.75
N GLN A 2 7.79 -76.08 -10.01
CA GLN A 2 8.03 -74.69 -10.39
C GLN A 2 6.75 -74.16 -11.06
N PHE A 3 6.15 -73.13 -10.47
CA PHE A 3 4.96 -72.47 -10.99
C PHE A 3 5.38 -71.27 -11.85
N THR A 4 5.17 -71.37 -13.16
CA THR A 4 5.27 -70.25 -14.08
C THR A 4 3.95 -69.47 -14.08
N PHE A 5 3.96 -68.21 -13.66
CA PHE A 5 2.80 -67.33 -13.77
C PHE A 5 2.75 -66.69 -15.17
N SER A 6 1.68 -66.97 -15.93
CA SER A 6 1.36 -66.32 -17.20
C SER A 6 0.37 -65.18 -16.93
N VAL A 7 0.82 -63.94 -17.07
CA VAL A 7 -0.03 -62.74 -16.96
C VAL A 7 -0.58 -62.39 -18.34
N SER A 8 -1.91 -62.35 -18.45
CA SER A 8 -2.65 -62.09 -19.69
C SER A 8 -2.47 -60.66 -20.21
N SER A 9 -2.01 -60.56 -21.47
CA SER A 9 -1.78 -59.32 -22.25
C SER A 9 -2.97 -58.33 -22.27
N ARG A 10 -4.21 -58.81 -22.09
CA ARG A 10 -5.41 -57.96 -22.08
C ARG A 10 -5.56 -57.11 -20.81
N ARG A 11 -4.97 -57.52 -19.69
CA ARG A 11 -5.00 -56.73 -18.44
C ARG A 11 -3.94 -55.61 -18.43
N LEU A 12 -2.89 -55.75 -19.23
CA LEU A 12 -1.83 -54.75 -19.36
C LEU A 12 -2.31 -53.50 -20.13
N SER A 13 -3.17 -53.68 -21.15
CA SER A 13 -3.66 -52.55 -21.97
C SER A 13 -4.64 -51.63 -21.24
N ILE A 14 -5.47 -52.14 -20.32
CA ILE A 14 -6.43 -51.32 -19.56
C ILE A 14 -5.68 -50.49 -18.49
N VAL A 15 -4.67 -51.08 -17.85
CA VAL A 15 -3.86 -50.38 -16.85
C VAL A 15 -3.05 -49.24 -17.47
N VAL A 16 -2.51 -49.43 -18.69
CA VAL A 16 -1.78 -48.37 -19.40
C VAL A 16 -2.70 -47.22 -19.84
N LEU A 17 -3.95 -47.51 -20.25
CA LEU A 17 -4.94 -46.49 -20.63
C LEU A 17 -5.48 -45.68 -19.44
N VAL A 18 -5.65 -46.30 -18.27
CA VAL A 18 -6.06 -45.60 -17.04
C VAL A 18 -4.92 -44.74 -16.48
N ILE A 19 -3.68 -45.19 -16.58
CA ILE A 19 -2.50 -44.39 -16.18
C ILE A 19 -2.28 -43.22 -17.15
N ALA A 20 -2.51 -43.39 -18.46
CA ALA A 20 -2.37 -42.30 -19.44
C ALA A 20 -3.44 -41.19 -19.28
N LEU A 21 -4.65 -41.52 -18.80
CA LEU A 21 -5.71 -40.55 -18.52
C LEU A 21 -5.52 -39.78 -17.20
N LEU A 22 -4.71 -40.30 -16.27
CA LEU A 22 -4.39 -39.65 -14.99
C LEU A 22 -3.23 -38.65 -15.07
N VAL A 23 -2.53 -38.56 -16.20
CA VAL A 23 -1.35 -37.70 -16.40
C VAL A 23 -1.69 -36.34 -17.05
N ILE A 24 -2.95 -36.08 -17.40
CA ILE A 24 -3.35 -34.85 -18.13
C ILE A 24 -3.78 -33.68 -17.21
N VAL A 25 -3.76 -33.85 -15.87
CA VAL A 25 -4.16 -32.77 -14.93
C VAL A 25 -2.98 -32.23 -14.11
N GLN A 26 -1.86 -31.93 -14.76
CA GLN A 26 -0.80 -31.11 -14.15
C GLN A 26 -0.39 -29.97 -15.09
N GLY A 27 -1.39 -29.13 -15.41
CA GLY A 27 -1.14 -27.76 -15.86
C GLY A 27 -0.70 -26.92 -14.66
N SER A 28 0.62 -26.83 -14.51
CA SER A 28 1.43 -25.82 -13.82
C SER A 28 0.72 -24.73 -13.00
N CYS A 29 1.08 -24.66 -11.71
CA CYS A 29 1.43 -23.41 -10.99
C CYS A 29 2.24 -23.78 -9.74
N THR A 30 3.54 -24.04 -9.89
CA THR A 30 4.45 -24.07 -8.74
C THR A 30 4.76 -22.63 -8.37
N HIS A 31 4.25 -22.14 -7.24
CA HIS A 31 4.71 -20.88 -6.65
C HIS A 31 5.91 -21.18 -5.76
N GLU A 32 7.04 -20.55 -6.07
CA GLU A 32 8.26 -20.65 -5.27
C GLU A 32 8.04 -19.89 -3.94
N PRO A 33 8.42 -20.46 -2.79
CA PRO A 33 8.34 -19.77 -1.51
C PRO A 33 9.16 -18.47 -1.50
N PHE A 34 8.65 -17.45 -0.82
CA PHE A 34 9.28 -16.15 -0.70
C PHE A 34 10.58 -16.24 0.10
N GLU A 35 11.74 -16.04 -0.54
CA GLU A 35 13.02 -15.85 0.16
C GLU A 35 13.38 -14.35 0.16
N PRO A 36 13.42 -13.69 1.34
CA PRO A 36 13.81 -12.29 1.42
C PRO A 36 15.31 -12.14 1.12
N LYS A 37 15.63 -11.50 -0.01
CA LYS A 37 17.01 -11.10 -0.33
C LYS A 37 17.32 -9.77 0.33
N THR A 38 18.36 -9.75 1.16
CA THR A 38 18.98 -8.53 1.66
C THR A 38 19.72 -7.84 0.51
N VAL A 39 19.30 -6.62 0.17
CA VAL A 39 19.90 -5.85 -0.94
C VAL A 39 20.55 -4.57 -0.41
N THR A 40 21.82 -4.41 -0.79
CA THR A 40 22.64 -3.23 -0.51
C THR A 40 22.27 -2.10 -1.48
N VAL A 41 22.03 -0.93 -0.93
CA VAL A 41 21.56 0.29 -1.61
C VAL A 41 22.62 0.84 -2.57
N HIS A 42 22.25 1.05 -3.84
CA HIS A 42 23.00 1.84 -4.80
C HIS A 42 22.14 3.02 -5.28
N ILE A 43 22.54 4.25 -4.93
CA ILE A 43 21.85 5.49 -5.29
C ILE A 43 22.52 6.09 -6.53
N PRO A 44 21.82 6.28 -7.66
CA PRO A 44 22.26 7.16 -8.73
C PRO A 44 21.77 8.62 -8.52
N PRO A 45 22.49 9.63 -9.05
CA PRO A 45 22.32 11.06 -8.75
C PRO A 45 21.18 11.75 -9.54
N PRO A 46 20.70 12.93 -9.07
CA PRO A 46 19.57 13.64 -9.66
C PRO A 46 20.00 14.57 -10.80
N ASP A 47 19.19 14.67 -11.85
CA ASP A 47 18.94 15.89 -12.63
C ASP A 47 18.05 15.56 -13.83
N GLN A 48 16.84 16.14 -13.89
CA GLN A 48 16.22 16.75 -15.09
C GLN A 48 15.03 17.64 -14.68
N PRO A 49 14.75 18.74 -15.40
CA PRO A 49 13.83 19.79 -14.98
C PRO A 49 12.36 19.49 -15.35
N VAL A 50 11.42 19.94 -14.51
CA VAL A 50 9.97 19.86 -14.74
C VAL A 50 9.46 21.17 -15.34
N ASP A 51 8.80 21.08 -16.49
CA ASP A 51 8.18 22.21 -17.20
C ASP A 51 6.90 22.69 -16.49
N THR A 52 6.85 23.99 -16.17
CA THR A 52 5.68 24.69 -15.67
C THR A 52 4.78 25.14 -16.83
N ASN A 53 3.56 24.61 -16.94
CA ASN A 53 2.51 25.27 -17.73
C ASN A 53 1.22 25.39 -16.93
N SER A 54 0.78 26.64 -16.85
CA SER A 54 -0.38 27.19 -16.15
C SER A 54 -1.64 26.99 -16.98
N ASP A 55 -2.71 26.49 -16.37
CA ASP A 55 -4.06 26.57 -16.94
C ASP A 55 -4.98 27.31 -15.97
N ASN A 56 -5.63 28.35 -16.49
CA ASN A 56 -6.48 29.29 -15.76
C ASN A 56 -7.94 28.87 -15.92
N THR A 57 -8.51 28.19 -14.92
CA THR A 57 -9.96 27.94 -14.82
C THR A 57 -10.54 28.64 -13.58
N PRO A 58 -11.72 29.32 -13.67
CA PRO A 58 -12.30 30.08 -12.55
C PRO A 58 -12.66 29.22 -11.32
N PRO A 59 -12.59 29.76 -10.08
CA PRO A 59 -12.71 28.97 -8.87
C PRO A 59 -14.17 28.62 -8.59
N THR A 60 -14.57 27.40 -8.95
CA THR A 60 -15.69 26.74 -8.27
C THR A 60 -15.19 26.23 -6.91
N GLN A 61 -16.00 26.45 -5.88
CA GLN A 61 -15.70 26.29 -4.46
C GLN A 61 -14.91 25.00 -4.12
N PRO A 62 -13.97 25.06 -3.15
CA PRO A 62 -13.17 23.91 -2.76
C PRO A 62 -14.07 22.90 -2.05
N VAL A 63 -14.14 21.70 -2.60
CA VAL A 63 -14.66 20.54 -1.89
C VAL A 63 -13.63 20.24 -0.79
N ILE A 64 -14.03 20.47 0.46
CA ILE A 64 -13.22 20.16 1.64
C ILE A 64 -13.23 18.63 1.78
N THR A 65 -12.20 17.97 1.26
CA THR A 65 -11.93 16.55 1.52
C THR A 65 -10.53 16.46 2.12
N GLY A 66 -10.41 15.90 3.32
CA GLY A 66 -9.18 15.81 4.12
C GLY A 66 -8.15 14.80 3.61
N CYS A 67 -7.93 14.80 2.30
CA CYS A 67 -6.86 14.10 1.62
C CYS A 67 -6.49 14.97 0.43
N ASP A 68 -5.22 15.35 0.31
CA ASP A 68 -4.73 16.12 -0.84
C ASP A 68 -5.24 15.51 -2.17
N GLU A 69 -5.93 16.31 -2.99
CA GLU A 69 -6.52 15.85 -4.25
C GLU A 69 -5.45 15.40 -5.25
N ASP A 70 -4.21 15.89 -5.10
CA ASP A 70 -3.08 15.52 -5.96
C ASP A 70 -2.37 14.24 -5.49
N SER A 71 -2.60 13.81 -4.25
CA SER A 71 -2.02 12.60 -3.67
C SER A 71 -2.78 11.33 -4.06
N ILE A 72 -2.13 10.16 -4.04
CA ILE A 72 -2.78 8.88 -4.37
C ILE A 72 -3.05 8.10 -3.09
N PHE A 73 -4.31 7.73 -2.85
CA PHE A 73 -4.71 7.00 -1.65
C PHE A 73 -5.27 5.62 -1.96
N PHE A 74 -5.06 4.69 -1.04
CA PHE A 74 -5.51 3.31 -1.24
C PHE A 74 -7.02 3.24 -1.54
N GLN A 75 -7.87 3.75 -0.64
CA GLN A 75 -9.32 3.60 -0.78
C GLN A 75 -9.90 4.34 -2.01
N ARG A 76 -9.38 5.54 -2.31
CA ARG A 76 -9.86 6.37 -3.43
C ARG A 76 -9.37 5.90 -4.79
N ASP A 77 -8.07 5.60 -4.90
CA ASP A 77 -7.39 5.46 -6.18
C ASP A 77 -6.94 4.04 -6.50
N ILE A 78 -6.48 3.28 -5.50
CA ILE A 78 -5.88 1.96 -5.71
C ILE A 78 -6.90 0.83 -5.58
N GLN A 79 -7.80 0.91 -4.60
CA GLN A 79 -8.82 -0.09 -4.37
C GLN A 79 -9.72 -0.29 -5.61
N PRO A 80 -10.19 0.76 -6.33
CA PRO A 80 -10.92 0.57 -7.58
C PRO A 80 -10.10 -0.15 -8.67
N LEU A 81 -8.80 0.13 -8.75
CA LEU A 81 -7.89 -0.57 -9.68
C LEU A 81 -7.76 -2.05 -9.30
N PHE A 82 -7.60 -2.37 -8.03
CA PHE A 82 -7.49 -3.75 -7.55
C PHE A 82 -8.77 -4.55 -7.77
N ILE A 83 -9.93 -3.90 -7.61
CA ILE A 83 -11.23 -4.52 -7.93
C ILE A 83 -11.29 -4.82 -9.43
N ALA A 84 -10.98 -3.83 -10.28
CA ALA A 84 -11.14 -3.94 -11.73
C ALA A 84 -10.11 -4.86 -12.40
N LYS A 85 -8.85 -4.85 -11.93
CA LYS A 85 -7.70 -5.47 -12.62
C LYS A 85 -7.13 -6.68 -11.88
N CYS A 86 -7.21 -6.70 -10.56
CA CYS A 86 -6.62 -7.76 -9.73
C CYS A 86 -7.67 -8.76 -9.21
N GLY A 87 -8.95 -8.45 -9.38
CA GLY A 87 -10.04 -9.30 -8.90
C GLY A 87 -10.11 -9.34 -7.38
N SER A 88 -9.87 -8.22 -6.71
CA SER A 88 -9.90 -8.16 -5.23
C SER A 88 -11.28 -8.35 -4.62
N THR A 89 -12.35 -8.34 -5.44
CA THR A 89 -13.73 -8.69 -5.06
C THR A 89 -14.23 -9.84 -5.92
N GLY A 90 -14.37 -11.03 -5.34
CA GLY A 90 -14.89 -12.23 -6.03
C GLY A 90 -14.00 -12.80 -7.15
N GLY A 91 -12.81 -12.21 -7.38
CA GLY A 91 -11.83 -12.67 -8.37
C GLY A 91 -10.61 -13.33 -7.73
N CYS A 92 -9.47 -13.29 -8.42
CA CYS A 92 -8.28 -14.11 -8.10
C CYS A 92 -7.46 -13.67 -6.89
N HIS A 93 -7.55 -12.41 -6.43
CA HIS A 93 -6.83 -11.91 -5.26
C HIS A 93 -7.81 -11.37 -4.21
N SER A 94 -8.87 -12.14 -3.97
CA SER A 94 -9.95 -11.80 -3.05
C SER A 94 -9.97 -12.74 -1.84
N VAL A 95 -10.77 -12.40 -0.84
CA VAL A 95 -11.03 -13.28 0.32
C VAL A 95 -11.60 -14.65 -0.07
N ASP A 96 -12.33 -14.72 -1.19
CA ASP A 96 -12.97 -15.96 -1.67
C ASP A 96 -12.01 -16.81 -2.53
N SER A 97 -11.01 -16.17 -3.13
CA SER A 97 -9.95 -16.84 -3.90
C SER A 97 -8.65 -16.06 -3.76
N ALA A 98 -7.75 -16.55 -2.92
CA ALA A 98 -6.45 -15.95 -2.62
C ALA A 98 -5.33 -16.62 -3.44
N GLN A 99 -5.34 -16.42 -4.77
CA GLN A 99 -4.29 -16.99 -5.63
C GLN A 99 -2.92 -16.49 -5.21
N GLY A 100 -1.95 -17.42 -5.11
CA GLY A 100 -0.63 -17.10 -4.57
C GLY A 100 -0.62 -16.72 -3.09
N ASN A 101 -1.66 -17.09 -2.33
CA ASN A 101 -1.88 -16.70 -0.93
C ASN A 101 -1.96 -15.17 -0.73
N LEU A 102 -2.42 -14.45 -1.75
CA LEU A 102 -2.52 -13.00 -1.74
C LEU A 102 -3.99 -12.56 -1.78
N VAL A 103 -4.35 -11.70 -0.83
CA VAL A 103 -5.64 -11.01 -0.74
C VAL A 103 -5.38 -9.51 -0.83
N LEU A 104 -6.01 -8.84 -1.79
CA LEU A 104 -5.88 -7.40 -2.06
C LEU A 104 -7.20 -6.65 -1.80
N SER A 105 -8.07 -7.22 -0.95
CA SER A 105 -9.45 -6.74 -0.75
C SER A 105 -9.53 -5.49 0.11
N THR A 106 -8.60 -5.28 1.04
CA THR A 106 -8.53 -4.11 1.93
C THR A 106 -7.10 -3.60 2.04
N PHE A 107 -6.94 -2.39 2.57
CA PHE A 107 -5.65 -1.78 2.86
C PHE A 107 -4.79 -2.69 3.74
N ASP A 108 -5.33 -3.12 4.87
CA ASP A 108 -4.66 -4.00 5.83
C ASP A 108 -4.23 -5.32 5.19
N THR A 109 -5.10 -5.97 4.41
CA THR A 109 -4.73 -7.24 3.75
C THR A 109 -3.61 -7.04 2.73
N THR A 110 -3.60 -5.88 2.07
CA THR A 110 -2.59 -5.54 1.06
C THR A 110 -1.23 -5.31 1.72
N LEU A 111 -1.15 -4.43 2.72
CA LEU A 111 0.13 -4.13 3.37
C LEU A 111 0.67 -5.31 4.18
N ASN A 112 -0.18 -6.00 4.95
CA ASN A 112 0.24 -7.12 5.78
C ASN A 112 0.66 -8.36 4.97
N SER A 113 0.33 -8.42 3.67
CA SER A 113 0.80 -9.50 2.80
C SER A 113 2.30 -9.44 2.49
N GLY A 114 2.96 -8.30 2.74
CA GLY A 114 4.38 -8.09 2.46
C GLY A 114 4.73 -7.92 0.98
N VAL A 115 3.74 -7.87 0.07
CA VAL A 115 3.99 -7.64 -1.36
C VAL A 115 4.18 -6.18 -1.72
N VAL A 116 3.83 -5.28 -0.79
CA VAL A 116 4.06 -3.83 -0.86
C VAL A 116 5.09 -3.46 0.20
N ILE A 117 6.15 -2.77 -0.22
CA ILE A 117 7.16 -2.17 0.64
C ILE A 117 6.99 -0.66 0.51
N PRO A 118 6.41 0.03 1.51
CA PRO A 118 6.26 1.47 1.51
C PRO A 118 7.57 2.19 1.15
N PHE A 119 7.47 3.24 0.34
CA PHE A 119 8.59 4.05 -0.18
C PHE A 119 9.54 3.31 -1.14
N ASP A 120 9.29 2.04 -1.45
CA ASP A 120 10.15 1.24 -2.31
C ASP A 120 9.36 0.41 -3.35
N PRO A 121 8.90 1.06 -4.43
CA PRO A 121 8.23 0.35 -5.53
C PRO A 121 9.14 -0.69 -6.18
N SER A 122 10.45 -0.44 -6.23
CA SER A 122 11.40 -1.32 -6.92
C SER A 122 11.54 -2.69 -6.25
N ASN A 123 11.47 -2.73 -4.91
CA ASN A 123 11.50 -3.97 -4.13
C ASN A 123 10.12 -4.49 -3.75
N SER A 124 9.06 -3.74 -4.03
CA SER A 124 7.68 -4.21 -3.86
C SER A 124 7.34 -5.29 -4.90
N LEU A 125 7.09 -6.53 -4.44
CA LEU A 125 6.70 -7.64 -5.29
C LEU A 125 5.46 -7.30 -6.15
N LEU A 126 4.52 -6.53 -5.61
CA LEU A 126 3.35 -6.07 -6.35
C LEU A 126 3.74 -5.32 -7.63
N TYR A 127 4.64 -4.34 -7.52
CA TYR A 127 5.08 -3.54 -8.66
C TYR A 127 5.93 -4.36 -9.65
N GLN A 128 6.79 -5.23 -9.12
CA GLN A 128 7.59 -6.16 -9.94
C GLN A 128 6.72 -7.09 -10.78
N ARG A 129 5.60 -7.58 -10.23
CA ARG A 129 4.68 -8.48 -10.93
C ARG A 129 3.87 -7.78 -12.00
N ILE A 130 3.41 -6.55 -11.78
CA ILE A 130 2.65 -5.82 -12.82
C ILE A 130 3.54 -5.32 -13.97
N THR A 131 4.84 -5.14 -13.72
CA THR A 131 5.82 -4.68 -14.72
C THR A 131 6.71 -5.78 -15.31
N ALA A 132 6.55 -7.04 -14.87
CA ALA A 132 7.45 -8.14 -15.22
C ALA A 132 7.64 -8.32 -16.74
N PRO A 133 8.89 -8.32 -17.28
CA PRO A 133 9.12 -8.44 -18.73
C PRO A 133 8.68 -9.81 -19.27
N ASP A 134 8.79 -10.85 -18.45
CA ASP A 134 8.25 -12.18 -18.76
C ASP A 134 6.73 -12.17 -18.56
N THR A 135 5.99 -12.22 -19.66
CA THR A 135 4.52 -12.17 -19.66
C THR A 135 3.88 -13.35 -18.93
N SER A 136 4.58 -14.47 -18.77
CA SER A 136 4.07 -15.62 -18.00
C SER A 136 4.11 -15.39 -16.49
N LYS A 137 4.91 -14.42 -16.04
CA LYS A 137 5.06 -14.01 -14.63
C LYS A 137 4.36 -12.70 -14.32
N ARG A 138 3.88 -12.00 -15.35
CA ARG A 138 3.20 -10.72 -15.24
C ARG A 138 1.79 -10.92 -14.70
N MET A 139 1.38 -10.00 -13.82
CA MET A 139 0.01 -9.88 -13.36
C MET A 139 -0.65 -8.62 -13.96
N PRO A 140 -1.94 -8.67 -14.33
CA PRO A 140 -2.84 -9.81 -14.30
C PRO A 140 -2.39 -10.91 -15.29
N PRO A 141 -2.80 -12.18 -15.10
CA PRO A 141 -2.30 -13.28 -15.93
C PRO A 141 -2.67 -13.09 -17.41
N PRO A 142 -1.94 -13.71 -18.36
CA PRO A 142 -2.28 -13.66 -19.77
C PRO A 142 -3.74 -14.05 -20.04
N GLY A 143 -4.45 -13.22 -20.80
CA GLY A 143 -5.87 -13.39 -21.11
C GLY A 143 -6.83 -12.63 -20.18
N ALA A 144 -6.34 -12.05 -19.07
CA ALA A 144 -7.08 -11.08 -18.26
C ALA A 144 -6.80 -9.64 -18.70
N ASP A 145 -7.71 -8.73 -18.35
CA ASP A 145 -7.57 -7.30 -18.62
C ASP A 145 -6.32 -6.72 -17.95
N GLN A 146 -5.35 -6.32 -18.76
CA GLN A 146 -4.08 -5.78 -18.27
C GLN A 146 -4.26 -4.35 -17.72
N LEU A 147 -3.32 -3.94 -16.87
CA LEU A 147 -3.14 -2.53 -16.49
C LEU A 147 -2.53 -1.75 -17.65
N ASP A 148 -2.96 -0.51 -17.83
CA ASP A 148 -2.29 0.42 -18.72
C ASP A 148 -1.15 1.16 -18.00
N ALA A 149 -0.41 2.00 -18.75
CA ALA A 149 0.71 2.75 -18.19
C ALA A 149 0.30 3.73 -17.08
N LYS A 150 -0.91 4.28 -17.13
CA LYS A 150 -1.41 5.24 -16.14
C LYS A 150 -1.77 4.53 -14.85
N ASP A 151 -2.45 3.39 -14.94
CA ASP A 151 -2.79 2.56 -13.78
C ASP A 151 -1.52 2.06 -13.08
N MET A 152 -0.52 1.60 -13.86
CA MET A 152 0.79 1.22 -13.31
C MET A 152 1.50 2.40 -12.64
N GLN A 153 1.43 3.60 -13.24
CA GLN A 153 2.02 4.81 -12.65
C GLN A 153 1.32 5.20 -11.34
N LYS A 154 0.00 5.07 -11.24
CA LYS A 154 -0.72 5.33 -9.99
C LYS A 154 -0.27 4.40 -8.86
N ILE A 155 -0.14 3.11 -9.15
CA ILE A 155 0.35 2.13 -8.18
C ILE A 155 1.80 2.44 -7.79
N PHE A 156 2.65 2.81 -8.75
CA PHE A 156 4.03 3.23 -8.48
C PHE A 156 4.06 4.39 -7.49
N LEU A 157 3.35 5.48 -7.79
CA LEU A 157 3.33 6.70 -6.98
C LEU A 157 2.76 6.42 -5.59
N TRP A 158 1.65 5.70 -5.50
CA TRP A 158 1.10 5.29 -4.21
C TRP A 158 2.12 4.57 -3.33
N ILE A 159 2.85 3.58 -3.87
CA ILE A 159 3.90 2.89 -3.12
C ILE A 159 5.06 3.84 -2.79
N GLN A 160 5.47 4.65 -3.75
CA GLN A 160 6.58 5.61 -3.62
C GLN A 160 6.31 6.62 -2.50
N ASP A 161 5.05 7.01 -2.33
CA ASP A 161 4.59 7.98 -1.35
C ASP A 161 4.26 7.33 0.01
N GLY A 162 4.61 6.04 0.18
CA GLY A 162 4.49 5.35 1.46
C GLY A 162 3.33 4.37 1.54
N ALA A 163 2.69 4.05 0.42
CA ALA A 163 1.56 3.13 0.32
C ALA A 163 0.46 3.49 1.33
N VAL A 164 0.01 4.74 1.27
CA VAL A 164 -0.86 5.35 2.29
C VAL A 164 -2.35 5.11 2.01
N ASP A 165 -3.13 5.00 3.07
CA ASP A 165 -4.58 5.15 2.98
C ASP A 165 -4.99 6.50 3.57
N CYS A 166 -5.96 7.14 2.93
CA CYS A 166 -6.65 8.25 3.56
C CYS A 166 -8.02 7.74 3.99
N ASP A 167 -8.08 7.24 5.21
CA ASP A 167 -9.36 7.13 5.89
C ASP A 167 -9.78 8.52 6.36
N SER A 168 -10.31 9.32 5.43
CA SER A 168 -10.92 10.62 5.77
C SER A 168 -12.28 10.46 6.47
N THR A 169 -12.75 9.24 6.70
CA THR A 169 -14.03 9.04 7.37
C THR A 169 -13.86 9.08 8.88
N ASN A 170 -14.15 10.25 9.46
CA ASN A 170 -14.21 10.54 10.91
C ASN A 170 -12.91 10.93 11.62
N VAL A 171 -11.96 11.55 10.92
CA VAL A 171 -10.81 12.22 11.56
C VAL A 171 -11.24 13.58 12.11
N SER A 172 -11.16 13.76 13.44
CA SER A 172 -11.34 15.07 14.08
C SER A 172 -10.29 15.37 15.13
N TYR A 173 -10.24 16.64 15.56
CA TYR A 173 -9.40 17.01 16.68
C TYR A 173 -9.74 16.20 17.94
N ALA A 174 -11.04 16.09 18.26
CA ALA A 174 -11.51 15.48 19.49
C ALA A 174 -11.41 13.94 19.48
N SER A 175 -11.69 13.30 18.34
CA SER A 175 -11.75 11.83 18.22
C SER A 175 -10.42 11.20 17.84
N THR A 176 -9.53 11.93 17.16
CA THR A 176 -8.29 11.36 16.59
C THR A 176 -7.06 12.09 17.10
N VAL A 177 -6.94 13.39 16.84
CA VAL A 177 -5.68 14.10 17.09
C VAL A 177 -5.38 14.22 18.59
N ARG A 178 -6.34 14.62 19.42
CA ARG A 178 -6.13 14.73 20.87
C ARG A 178 -5.74 13.38 21.51
N PRO A 179 -6.45 12.26 21.26
CA PRO A 179 -6.01 10.94 21.73
C PRO A 179 -4.60 10.56 21.27
N LEU A 180 -4.19 10.88 20.05
CA LEU A 180 -2.83 10.62 19.57
C LEU A 180 -1.78 11.46 20.29
N LEU A 181 -2.04 12.76 20.51
CA LEU A 181 -1.15 13.63 21.28
C LEU A 181 -0.98 13.14 22.73
N GLU A 182 -2.02 12.57 23.32
CA GLU A 182 -1.98 11.95 24.65
C GLU A 182 -1.23 10.60 24.62
N PHE A 183 -1.50 9.76 23.63
CA PHE A 183 -0.87 8.44 23.46
C PHE A 183 0.65 8.54 23.29
N TYR A 184 1.11 9.48 22.45
CA TYR A 184 2.54 9.77 22.26
C TYR A 184 3.11 10.71 23.31
N LYS A 185 2.34 11.03 24.36
CA LYS A 185 2.77 11.83 25.51
C LYS A 185 3.33 13.20 25.13
N CYS A 186 2.84 13.79 24.05
CA CYS A 186 3.26 15.11 23.59
C CYS A 186 3.07 16.15 24.71
N LEU A 187 2.00 16.00 25.51
CA LEU A 187 1.63 16.92 26.59
C LEU A 187 2.56 16.88 27.82
N ASP A 188 3.47 15.90 27.93
CA ASP A 188 4.46 15.88 29.01
C ASP A 188 5.41 17.07 28.90
N CYS A 189 5.72 17.48 27.66
CA CYS A 189 6.55 18.65 27.34
C CYS A 189 5.74 19.81 26.75
N HIS A 190 4.82 19.53 25.82
CA HIS A 190 4.04 20.53 25.07
C HIS A 190 2.76 20.97 25.78
N LYS A 191 2.85 21.25 27.07
CA LYS A 191 1.73 21.81 27.85
C LYS A 191 1.80 23.33 27.93
N SER A 192 0.67 23.94 28.28
CA SER A 192 0.60 25.37 28.53
C SER A 192 1.64 25.84 29.55
N GLY A 193 2.34 26.92 29.22
CA GLY A 193 3.39 27.50 30.07
C GLY A 193 4.75 26.78 30.04
N SER A 194 4.95 25.80 29.16
CA SER A 194 6.24 25.09 28.98
C SER A 194 7.35 25.94 28.34
N GLY A 195 6.98 27.06 27.69
CA GLY A 195 7.91 27.89 26.91
C GLY A 195 8.21 27.34 25.51
N ILE A 196 7.59 26.23 25.13
CA ILE A 196 7.57 25.68 23.77
C ILE A 196 6.12 25.68 23.24
N ALA A 197 5.90 25.14 22.04
CA ALA A 197 4.57 25.05 21.45
C ALA A 197 3.58 24.35 22.41
N ASP A 198 2.45 25.00 22.68
CA ASP A 198 1.38 24.48 23.51
C ASP A 198 0.47 23.59 22.66
N LEU A 199 0.44 22.29 22.94
CA LEU A 199 -0.43 21.32 22.28
C LEU A 199 -1.56 20.84 23.20
N SER A 200 -1.75 21.47 24.37
CA SER A 200 -2.75 21.03 25.35
C SER A 200 -4.18 21.52 25.07
N ASN A 201 -4.39 22.26 23.98
CA ASN A 201 -5.68 22.78 23.57
C ASN A 201 -5.77 22.87 22.04
N TYR A 202 -7.00 22.93 21.52
CA TYR A 202 -7.25 22.97 20.07
C TYR A 202 -6.52 24.13 19.40
N GLN A 203 -6.58 25.34 19.97
CA GLN A 203 -5.99 26.52 19.34
C GLN A 203 -4.47 26.38 19.16
N GLY A 204 -3.80 25.81 20.15
CA GLY A 204 -2.36 25.55 20.10
C GLY A 204 -1.98 24.51 19.06
N VAL A 205 -2.73 23.40 18.99
CA VAL A 205 -2.53 22.35 17.98
C VAL A 205 -2.84 22.87 16.57
N LYS A 206 -3.95 23.60 16.41
CA LYS A 206 -4.36 24.24 15.15
C LYS A 206 -3.30 25.22 14.65
N ALA A 207 -2.70 26.01 15.55
CA ALA A 207 -1.63 26.93 15.16
C ALA A 207 -0.38 26.22 14.61
N GLN A 208 -0.07 25.00 15.10
CA GLN A 208 1.03 24.19 14.54
C GLN A 208 0.62 23.41 13.28
N ALA A 209 -0.67 23.10 13.13
CA ALA A 209 -1.20 22.54 11.89
C ALA A 209 -1.14 23.56 10.75
N ASP A 210 -1.56 24.81 11.00
CA ASP A 210 -1.69 25.86 9.98
C ASP A 210 -0.36 26.37 9.40
N ASN A 211 0.76 26.04 10.05
CA ASN A 211 2.09 26.42 9.59
C ASN A 211 2.95 25.19 9.23
N ASP A 212 2.30 24.05 8.96
CA ASP A 212 2.89 22.74 8.63
C ASP A 212 3.86 22.17 9.68
N THR A 213 4.05 22.84 10.81
CA THR A 213 5.03 22.44 11.83
C THR A 213 4.62 21.12 12.46
N LEU A 214 3.34 20.93 12.79
CA LEU A 214 2.86 19.72 13.45
C LEU A 214 3.18 18.47 12.61
N TYR A 215 2.83 18.47 11.32
CA TYR A 215 3.13 17.35 10.43
C TYR A 215 4.64 17.20 10.19
N GLY A 216 5.33 18.30 9.92
CA GLY A 216 6.77 18.29 9.63
C GLY A 216 7.60 17.68 10.75
N VAL A 217 7.32 18.03 12.00
CA VAL A 217 8.09 17.53 13.15
C VAL A 217 7.77 16.08 13.50
N ILE A 218 6.50 15.63 13.42
CA ILE A 218 6.11 14.24 13.76
C ILE A 218 6.48 13.25 12.67
N ALA A 219 6.51 13.69 11.41
CA ALA A 219 6.93 12.87 10.27
C ALA A 219 8.44 12.89 10.04
N HIS A 220 9.20 13.65 10.84
CA HIS A 220 10.65 13.84 10.71
C HIS A 220 11.05 14.34 9.30
N LEU A 221 10.28 15.29 8.74
CA LEU A 221 10.56 15.84 7.42
C LEU A 221 11.84 16.69 7.42
N GLN A 222 12.52 16.73 6.27
CA GLN A 222 13.71 17.54 6.10
C GLN A 222 13.42 19.02 6.37
N GLY A 223 14.24 19.67 7.19
CA GLY A 223 14.09 21.08 7.55
C GLY A 223 13.25 21.33 8.81
N PHE A 224 12.65 20.28 9.39
CA PHE A 224 11.92 20.36 10.66
C PHE A 224 12.72 19.71 11.79
N PRO A 225 12.67 20.25 13.03
CA PRO A 225 13.15 19.54 14.21
C PRO A 225 12.37 18.22 14.37
N GLN A 226 13.07 17.13 14.70
CA GLN A 226 12.43 15.83 14.89
C GLN A 226 11.71 15.78 16.24
N MET A 227 10.44 15.33 16.22
CA MET A 227 9.64 15.15 17.42
C MET A 227 8.97 13.77 17.43
N PRO A 228 9.06 13.01 18.54
CA PRO A 228 9.71 13.41 19.79
C PRO A 228 11.25 13.45 19.68
N GLN A 229 11.90 14.30 20.50
CA GLN A 229 13.35 14.52 20.41
C GLN A 229 14.13 13.25 20.74
N ASP A 230 15.13 12.94 19.90
CA ASP A 230 16.05 11.79 20.08
C ASP A 230 15.35 10.43 20.20
N THR A 231 14.11 10.31 19.73
CA THR A 231 13.35 9.06 19.67
C THR A 231 12.98 8.70 18.24
N ASP A 232 12.46 7.47 18.07
CA ASP A 232 11.80 7.09 16.83
C ASP A 232 10.59 7.99 16.57
N LYS A 233 10.29 8.19 15.29
CA LYS A 233 9.08 8.90 14.85
C LYS A 233 7.83 8.15 15.26
N MET A 234 6.73 8.88 15.28
CA MET A 234 5.38 8.36 15.47
C MET A 234 5.03 7.30 14.41
N ASP A 235 4.08 6.40 14.70
CA ASP A 235 3.68 5.37 13.74
C ASP A 235 3.08 6.01 12.48
N LEU A 236 3.39 5.45 11.32
CA LEU A 236 3.02 6.04 10.03
C LEU A 236 1.51 6.26 9.92
N ASP A 237 0.70 5.28 10.31
CA ASP A 237 -0.77 5.36 10.22
C ASP A 237 -1.31 6.52 11.07
N HIS A 238 -0.76 6.73 12.27
CA HIS A 238 -1.17 7.81 13.15
C HIS A 238 -0.69 9.18 12.64
N ILE A 239 0.51 9.25 12.04
CA ILE A 239 1.00 10.46 11.36
C ILE A 239 0.04 10.86 10.23
N LEU A 240 -0.41 9.87 9.46
CA LEU A 240 -1.32 10.08 8.34
C LEU A 240 -2.72 10.49 8.80
N GLN A 241 -3.20 9.96 9.92
CA GLN A 241 -4.45 10.44 10.53
C GLN A 241 -4.36 11.91 10.94
N ILE A 242 -3.25 12.34 11.54
CA ILE A 242 -3.03 13.76 11.86
C ILE A 242 -2.94 14.58 10.57
N LYS A 243 -2.23 14.10 9.55
CA LYS A 243 -2.13 14.78 8.24
C LYS A 243 -3.49 14.92 7.56
N ALA A 244 -4.31 13.88 7.56
CA ALA A 244 -5.66 13.90 7.01
C ALA A 244 -6.56 14.91 7.73
N TRP A 245 -6.46 15.01 9.06
CA TRP A 245 -7.12 16.07 9.82
C TRP A 245 -6.62 17.48 9.43
N ILE A 246 -5.30 17.68 9.27
CA ILE A 246 -4.72 18.96 8.81
C ILE A 246 -5.26 19.33 7.43
N ASP A 247 -5.21 18.40 6.48
CA ASP A 247 -5.67 18.59 5.10
C ASP A 247 -7.18 18.82 5.02
N GLY A 248 -7.93 18.25 5.97
CA GLY A 248 -9.37 18.47 6.15
C GLY A 248 -9.73 19.84 6.74
N GLY A 249 -8.77 20.77 6.86
CA GLY A 249 -8.98 22.10 7.43
C GLY A 249 -8.80 22.15 8.95
N ALA A 250 -8.34 21.05 9.56
CA ALA A 250 -8.07 20.94 10.98
C ALA A 250 -9.26 21.37 11.86
N GLU A 251 -10.45 20.85 11.56
CA GLU A 251 -11.69 21.22 12.25
C GLU A 251 -11.73 20.78 13.73
N ASP A 252 -12.35 21.63 14.56
CA ASP A 252 -12.74 21.35 15.96
C ASP A 252 -14.19 20.84 15.98
N ASN A 253 -14.41 19.61 15.51
CA ASN A 253 -15.74 18.99 15.41
C ASN A 253 -15.93 17.81 16.37
#